data_AF-A0A940QJD9-F1
#
_entry.id   AF-A0A940QJD9-F1
#
_cell.length_a   1.000
_cell.length_b   1.000
_cell.length_c   1.000
_cell.angle_alpha   90.00
_cell.angle_beta   90.00
_cell.angle_gamma   90.00
#
_symmetry.space_group_name_H-M   'P 1'
#
loop_
_entity.id
_entity.type
_entity.pdbx_description
1 polymer ?
#
loop_
_entity_poly.entity_id
_entity_poly.type
_entity_poly.pdbx_seq_one_letter_code
_entity_poly.pdbx_strand_id
1 'polypeptide(L)'
;MTNEQTIACNTIIHTASASAGAIGAGLAQLPCSDSLVLVSIQTAMVIAIAKVFGFELSDGVAKAAIASAAGTAVGRGISQIGIGWLPVVGNIINAATAASITEAIGWAVANEYDSKAEQLT
;
A
#
# COMPACT_ATOMS: atom_id res chain seq x y z
N MET A 1 11.74 -14.23 5.98
CA MET A 1 10.37 -14.35 6.54
C MET A 1 10.08 -15.79 6.95
N THR A 2 9.54 -16.00 8.16
CA THR A 2 8.98 -17.30 8.58
C THR A 2 7.58 -17.54 8.00
N ASN A 3 7.11 -18.78 7.99
CA ASN A 3 5.76 -19.11 7.51
C ASN A 3 4.65 -18.34 8.27
N GLU A 4 4.81 -18.16 9.59
CA GLU A 4 3.87 -17.41 10.41
C GLU A 4 3.84 -15.93 10.01
N GLN A 5 5.02 -15.32 9.80
CA GLN A 5 5.12 -13.93 9.35
C GLN A 5 4.52 -13.73 7.96
N THR A 6 4.73 -14.66 7.03
CA THR A 6 4.14 -14.62 5.69
C THR A 6 2.62 -14.67 5.74
N ILE A 7 2.04 -15.56 6.55
CA ILE A 7 0.57 -15.69 6.70
C ILE A 7 -0.01 -14.42 7.33
N ALA A 8 0.62 -13.90 8.38
CA ALA A 8 0.19 -12.68 9.05
C ALA A 8 0.24 -11.46 8.09
N CYS A 9 1.36 -11.27 7.39
CA CYS A 9 1.51 -10.20 6.41
C CYS A 9 0.47 -10.34 5.28
N ASN A 10 0.30 -11.53 4.70
CA ASN A 10 -0.69 -11.75 3.63
C ASN A 10 -2.10 -11.36 4.10
N THR A 11 -2.51 -11.78 5.29
CA THR A 11 -3.84 -11.46 5.84
C THR A 11 -4.03 -9.95 6.01
N ILE A 12 -3.04 -9.26 6.59
CA ILE A 12 -3.06 -7.81 6.79
C ILE A 12 -3.13 -7.07 5.46
N ILE A 13 -2.29 -7.46 4.49
CA ILE A 13 -2.20 -6.83 3.18
C ILE A 13 -3.51 -7.05 2.42
N HIS A 14 -3.99 -8.29 2.34
CA HIS A 14 -5.17 -8.63 1.55
C HIS A 14 -6.44 -7.96 2.09
N THR A 15 -6.59 -7.86 3.41
CA THR A 15 -7.73 -7.16 4.03
C THR A 15 -7.69 -5.66 3.77
N ALA A 16 -6.51 -5.04 3.85
CA ALA A 16 -6.32 -3.63 3.49
C ALA A 16 -6.58 -3.38 2.00
N SER A 17 -6.09 -4.26 1.12
CA SER A 17 -6.33 -4.21 -0.33
C SER A 17 -7.81 -4.32 -0.68
N ALA A 18 -8.53 -5.27 -0.07
CA ALA A 18 -9.97 -5.43 -0.27
C ALA A 18 -10.74 -4.18 0.18
N SER A 19 -10.35 -3.59 1.32
CA SER A 19 -10.95 -2.36 1.84
C SER A 19 -10.68 -1.17 0.92
N ALA A 20 -9.44 -1.02 0.45
CA ALA A 20 -9.05 0.02 -0.50
C ALA A 20 -9.78 -0.13 -1.85
N GLY A 21 -9.93 -1.36 -2.34
CA GLY A 21 -10.71 -1.65 -3.55
C GLY A 21 -12.19 -1.32 -3.39
N ALA A 22 -12.80 -1.70 -2.27
CA ALA A 22 -14.20 -1.39 -1.98
C ALA A 22 -14.46 0.13 -1.92
N ILE A 23 -13.54 0.88 -1.31
CA ILE A 23 -13.60 2.34 -1.21
C ILE A 23 -13.38 2.98 -2.58
N GLY A 24 -12.36 2.54 -3.33
CA GLY A 24 -12.10 3.02 -4.69
C GLY A 24 -13.25 2.73 -5.68
N ALA A 25 -14.02 1.66 -5.45
CA ALA A 25 -15.24 1.37 -6.21
C ALA A 25 -16.37 2.38 -5.93
N GLY A 26 -16.47 2.86 -4.68
CA GLY A 26 -17.56 3.71 -4.20
C GLY A 26 -17.28 5.21 -4.22
N LEU A 27 -16.00 5.62 -4.24
CA LEU A 27 -15.56 7.02 -4.19
C LEU A 27 -15.08 7.58 -5.54
N ALA A 28 -15.28 6.85 -6.64
CA ALA A 28 -14.77 7.09 -7.99
C ALA A 28 -15.02 8.48 -8.63
N GLN A 29 -15.64 9.44 -7.93
CA GLN A 29 -15.96 10.77 -8.43
C GLN A 29 -15.34 11.94 -7.63
N LEU A 30 -14.54 11.71 -6.58
CA LEU A 30 -13.99 12.81 -5.78
C LEU A 30 -12.51 13.06 -6.06
N PRO A 31 -12.14 14.17 -6.73
CA PRO A 31 -10.76 14.59 -6.79
C PRO A 31 -10.31 14.89 -5.36
N CYS A 32 -9.28 14.18 -4.89
CA CYS A 32 -8.66 14.32 -3.58
C CYS A 32 -9.38 13.74 -2.34
N SER A 33 -10.63 13.26 -2.40
CA SER A 33 -11.29 12.70 -1.19
C SER A 33 -10.83 11.27 -0.85
N ASP A 34 -10.34 10.52 -1.83
CA ASP A 34 -9.78 9.18 -1.64
C ASP A 34 -8.47 9.19 -0.83
N SER A 35 -7.77 10.33 -0.77
CA SER A 35 -6.42 10.37 -0.22
C SER A 35 -6.38 10.14 1.29
N LEU A 36 -7.29 10.72 2.08
CA LEU A 36 -7.19 10.61 3.55
C LEU A 36 -7.59 9.23 4.07
N VAL A 37 -8.70 8.67 3.55
CA VAL A 37 -9.19 7.36 3.99
C VAL A 37 -8.25 6.25 3.50
N LEU A 38 -7.81 6.28 2.24
CA LEU A 38 -6.83 5.29 1.75
C LEU A 38 -5.49 5.39 2.48
N VAL A 39 -5.00 6.61 2.75
CA VAL A 39 -3.77 6.80 3.54
C VAL A 39 -3.95 6.24 4.94
N SER A 40 -5.12 6.38 5.57
CA SER A 40 -5.38 5.82 6.89
C SER A 40 -5.35 4.27 6.89
N ILE A 41 -5.94 3.63 5.88
CA ILE A 41 -5.92 2.17 5.71
C ILE A 41 -4.49 1.68 5.49
N GLN A 42 -3.75 2.34 4.59
CA GLN A 42 -2.36 1.99 4.33
C GLN A 42 -1.47 2.24 5.55
N THR A 43 -1.71 3.29 6.33
CA THR A 43 -0.96 3.59 7.56
C THR A 43 -1.17 2.50 8.60
N ALA A 44 -2.42 2.11 8.85
CA ALA A 44 -2.74 1.01 9.74
C ALA A 44 -2.12 -0.33 9.27
N MET A 45 -2.18 -0.60 7.97
CA MET A 45 -1.56 -1.79 7.36
C MET A 45 -0.05 -1.82 7.60
N VAL A 46 0.66 -0.71 7.35
CA VAL A 46 2.12 -0.63 7.53
C VAL A 46 2.51 -0.79 8.99
N ILE A 47 1.78 -0.18 9.93
CA ILE A 47 2.02 -0.35 11.36
C ILE A 47 1.80 -1.82 11.77
N ALA A 48 0.75 -2.46 11.26
CA ALA A 48 0.47 -3.86 11.57
C ALA A 48 1.54 -4.81 11.01
N ILE A 49 2.02 -4.58 9.78
CA ILE A 49 3.12 -5.35 9.18
C ILE A 49 4.39 -5.19 10.03
N ALA A 50 4.75 -3.97 10.42
CA ALA A 50 5.95 -3.74 11.23
C ALA A 50 5.92 -4.51 12.56
N LYS A 51 4.74 -4.57 13.20
CA LYS A 51 4.53 -5.36 14.42
C LYS A 51 4.74 -6.86 14.23
N VAL A 52 4.47 -7.41 13.04
CA VAL A 52 4.75 -8.83 12.72
C VAL A 52 6.25 -9.13 12.80
N PHE A 53 7.10 -8.14 12.54
CA PHE A 53 8.55 -8.24 12.64
C PHE A 53 9.12 -7.68 13.95
N GLY A 54 8.26 -7.31 14.91
CA GLY A 54 8.68 -6.79 16.22
C GLY A 54 9.06 -5.31 16.24
N PHE A 55 8.73 -4.55 15.19
CA PHE A 55 8.98 -3.11 15.15
C PHE A 55 7.75 -2.30 15.60
N GLU A 56 7.98 -1.25 16.38
CA GLU A 56 6.97 -0.23 16.67
C GLU A 56 7.21 1.00 15.80
N LEU A 57 6.19 1.43 15.07
CA LEU A 57 6.25 2.60 14.21
C LEU A 57 5.31 3.69 14.72
N SER A 58 5.75 4.93 14.63
CA SER A 58 4.85 6.07 14.69
C SER A 58 4.12 6.24 13.36
N ASP A 59 2.95 6.87 13.40
CA ASP A 59 2.18 7.26 12.21
C ASP A 59 3.02 8.00 11.17
N GLY A 60 3.93 8.88 11.61
CA GLY A 60 4.79 9.65 10.72
C GLY A 60 5.75 8.76 9.94
N VAL A 61 6.35 7.76 10.59
CA VAL A 61 7.27 6.81 9.94
C VAL A 61 6.50 5.89 8.99
N ALA A 62 5.32 5.42 9.40
CA ALA A 62 4.46 4.62 8.55
C ALA A 62 4.05 5.38 7.27
N LYS A 63 3.64 6.65 7.41
CA LYS A 63 3.32 7.51 6.25
C LYS A 63 4.52 7.77 5.35
N ALA A 64 5.72 7.94 5.91
CA ALA A 64 6.94 8.09 5.13
C ALA A 64 7.27 6.81 4.32
N ALA A 65 7.11 5.63 4.94
CA ALA A 65 7.28 4.35 4.25
C ALA A 65 6.26 4.18 3.11
N ILE A 66 5.01 4.56 3.34
CA ILE A 66 3.97 4.57 2.29
C ILE A 66 4.35 5.51 1.16
N ALA A 67 4.78 6.74 1.46
CA ALA A 67 5.17 7.72 0.44
C ALA A 67 6.37 7.23 -0.39
N SER A 68 7.34 6.57 0.24
CA SER A 68 8.49 5.96 -0.44
C SER A 68 8.07 4.80 -1.35
N ALA A 69 7.25 3.88 -0.84
CA ALA A 69 6.74 2.74 -1.60
C ALA A 69 5.82 3.18 -2.75
N ALA A 70 4.93 4.13 -2.49
CA ALA A 70 4.08 4.76 -3.49
C ALA A 70 4.91 5.51 -4.54
N GLY A 71 5.93 6.26 -4.14
CA GLY A 71 6.86 6.92 -5.06
C GLY A 71 7.57 5.92 -5.99
N THR A 72 7.92 4.73 -5.48
CA THR A 72 8.48 3.64 -6.28
C THR A 72 7.45 3.01 -7.22
N ALA A 73 6.24 2.73 -6.73
CA ALA A 73 5.14 2.18 -7.52
C ALA A 73 4.69 3.15 -8.62
N VAL A 74 4.58 4.44 -8.29
CA VAL A 74 4.28 5.53 -9.22
C VAL A 74 5.44 5.78 -10.17
N GLY A 75 6.70 5.74 -9.74
CA GLY A 75 7.85 5.86 -10.63
C GLY A 75 7.88 4.76 -11.70
N ARG A 76 7.57 3.51 -11.30
CA ARG A 76 7.40 2.38 -12.22
C ARG A 76 6.12 2.51 -13.06
N GLY A 77 5.05 3.05 -12.49
CA GLY A 77 3.78 3.33 -13.18
C GLY A 77 3.91 4.42 -14.22
N ILE A 78 4.55 5.55 -13.93
CA ILE A 78 4.82 6.65 -14.87
C ILE A 78 5.70 6.15 -16.02
N SER A 79 6.64 5.22 -15.77
CA SER A 79 7.39 4.58 -16.86
C SER A 79 6.53 3.65 -17.74
N GLN A 80 5.44 3.08 -17.21
CA GLN A 80 4.49 2.22 -17.93
C GLN A 80 3.30 2.99 -18.52
N ILE A 81 2.99 4.18 -18.00
CA ILE A 81 1.81 5.02 -18.30
C ILE A 81 2.22 6.35 -18.98
N GLY A 82 3.50 6.57 -19.28
CA GLY A 82 4.02 7.76 -19.94
C GLY A 82 3.47 8.02 -21.36
N ILE A 83 2.73 7.07 -21.95
CA ILE A 83 2.05 7.22 -23.25
C ILE A 83 0.51 7.36 -23.08
N GLY A 84 -0.05 7.20 -21.88
CA GLY A 84 -1.50 7.03 -21.68
C GLY A 84 -2.18 7.91 -20.63
N TRP A 85 -1.45 8.79 -19.92
CA TRP A 85 -2.06 9.67 -18.90
C TRP A 85 -2.78 10.88 -19.53
N LEU A 86 -3.83 10.61 -20.31
CA LEU A 86 -4.82 11.62 -20.67
C LEU A 86 -5.91 11.62 -19.57
N PRO A 87 -6.31 12.78 -19.02
CA PRO A 87 -7.36 12.90 -17.98
C PRO A 87 -8.75 12.37 -18.38
N VAL A 88 -8.91 11.85 -19.60
CA VAL A 88 -10.13 11.20 -20.11
C VAL A 88 -10.25 9.74 -19.64
N VAL A 89 -9.15 9.09 -19.24
CA VAL A 89 -9.14 7.73 -18.65
C VAL A 89 -9.48 7.75 -17.14
N GLY A 90 -9.67 8.94 -16.57
CA GLY A 90 -9.90 9.19 -15.14
C GLY A 90 -11.23 8.67 -14.56
N ASN A 91 -12.10 8.02 -15.35
CA ASN A 91 -13.33 7.39 -14.86
C ASN A 91 -13.15 5.93 -14.41
N ILE A 92 -11.95 5.35 -14.60
CA ILE A 92 -11.65 3.92 -14.33
C ILE A 92 -10.35 3.83 -13.52
N ILE A 93 -10.27 4.50 -12.38
CA ILE A 93 -9.40 4.01 -11.29
C ILE A 93 -10.23 2.91 -10.63
N ASN A 94 -10.21 1.73 -11.25
CA ASN A 94 -11.03 0.59 -10.87
C ASN A 94 -10.68 0.19 -9.42
N ALA A 95 -11.64 -0.31 -8.65
CA ALA A 95 -11.43 -1.01 -7.39
C ALA A 95 -10.20 -1.93 -7.42
N ALA A 96 -9.99 -2.61 -8.56
CA ALA A 96 -8.83 -3.46 -8.83
C ALA A 96 -7.49 -2.68 -8.79
N THR A 97 -7.44 -1.46 -9.29
CA THR A 97 -6.25 -0.58 -9.24
C THR A 97 -5.96 -0.15 -7.80
N ALA A 98 -6.96 0.29 -7.06
CA ALA A 98 -6.77 0.69 -5.65
C ALA A 98 -6.32 -0.50 -4.77
N ALA A 99 -6.94 -1.67 -4.98
CA ALA A 99 -6.55 -2.91 -4.31
C ALA A 99 -5.13 -3.34 -4.68
N SER A 100 -4.78 -3.37 -5.97
CA SER A 100 -3.44 -3.79 -6.43
C SER A 100 -2.32 -2.85 -5.97
N ILE A 101 -2.54 -1.53 -5.95
CA ILE A 101 -1.57 -0.57 -5.41
C ILE A 101 -1.36 -0.81 -3.91
N THR A 102 -2.44 -1.01 -3.16
CA THR A 102 -2.36 -1.28 -1.72
C THR A 102 -1.64 -2.58 -1.43
N GLU A 103 -1.93 -3.63 -2.20
CA GLU A 103 -1.26 -4.92 -2.09
C GLU A 103 0.24 -4.81 -2.37
N ALA A 104 0.60 -4.08 -3.44
CA ALA A 104 2.00 -3.86 -3.83
C ALA A 104 2.77 -3.08 -2.76
N ILE A 105 2.19 -2.01 -2.20
CA ILE A 105 2.79 -1.26 -1.09
C ILE A 105 2.96 -2.16 0.14
N GLY A 106 1.93 -2.94 0.48
CA GLY A 106 1.97 -3.87 1.61
C GLY A 106 3.11 -4.87 1.51
N TRP A 107 3.27 -5.51 0.35
CA TRP A 107 4.37 -6.46 0.12
C TRP A 107 5.74 -5.79 0.06
N ALA A 108 5.86 -4.60 -0.52
CA ALA A 108 7.13 -3.86 -0.52
C ALA A 108 7.59 -3.58 0.92
N VAL A 109 6.66 -3.13 1.76
CA VAL A 109 6.94 -2.84 3.17
C VAL A 109 7.24 -4.10 3.97
N ALA A 110 6.52 -5.20 3.75
CA ALA A 110 6.79 -6.47 4.43
C ALA A 110 8.19 -7.00 4.13
N ASN A 111 8.63 -6.94 2.87
CA ASN A 111 9.99 -7.34 2.49
C ASN A 111 11.05 -6.43 3.12
N GLU A 112 10.80 -5.12 3.20
CA GLU A 112 11.72 -4.19 3.85
C GLU A 112 11.92 -4.52 5.34
N TYR A 113 10.83 -4.81 6.07
CA TYR A 113 10.91 -5.16 7.48
C TYR A 113 11.51 -6.54 7.72
N ASP A 114 11.29 -7.49 6.82
CA ASP A 114 11.96 -8.79 6.86
C ASP A 114 13.48 -8.64 6.74
N SER A 115 13.94 -7.91 5.73
CA SER A 115 15.36 -7.61 5.54
C SER A 115 15.97 -6.84 6.72
N LYS A 116 15.19 -5.93 7.35
CA LYS A 116 15.64 -5.22 8.56
C LYS A 116 15.75 -6.14 9.77
N ALA A 117 14.82 -7.07 9.94
CA ALA A 117 14.85 -8.03 11.04
C ALA A 117 16.06 -8.98 10.91
N GLU A 118 16.36 -9.45 9.70
CA GLU A 118 17.53 -10.31 9.43
C GLU A 118 18.87 -9.62 9.71
N GLN A 119 18.97 -8.30 9.51
CA GLN A 119 20.20 -7.55 9.82
C GLN A 119 20.45 -7.36 11.33
N LEU A 120 19.43 -7.58 12.16
CA LEU A 120 19.51 -7.43 13.62
C LEU A 120 19.79 -8.76 14.35
N THR A 121 19.83 -9.87 13.61
CA THR A 121 20.15 -11.23 14.10
C THR A 121 21.54 -11.67 13.68
#